data_AF-A0A4R4IIK1-F1
#
_entry.id   AF-A0A4R4IIK1-F1
#
_cell.length_a   1.000
_cell.length_b   1.000
_cell.length_c   1.000
_cell.angle_alpha   90.00
_cell.angle_beta   90.00
_cell.angle_gamma   90.00
#
_symmetry.space_group_name_H-M   'P 1'
#
loop_
_entity.id
_entity.type
_entity.pdbx_description
1 polymer ?
#
loop_
_entity_poly.entity_id
_entity_poly.type
_entity_poly.pdbx_seq_one_letter_code
_entity_poly.pdbx_strand_id
1 'polypeptide(L)'
;KEWAYVSNIELHYLPPYSPNLNPIERLWKVMNEQVRNNRYFADKHEFRDKVFKFFTTTLPDIADSLTSRINDHFQVLKTAS
;
A
#
# COMPACT_ATOMS: atom_id res chain seq x y z
N LYS A 1 -11.72 18.09 -2.93
CA LYS A 1 -10.85 19.29 -2.77
C LYS A 1 -11.35 20.18 -1.63
N GLU A 2 -12.64 20.52 -1.59
CA GLU A 2 -13.25 21.29 -0.49
C GLU A 2 -13.04 20.66 0.89
N TRP A 3 -13.33 19.36 1.04
CA TRP A 3 -13.06 18.65 2.30
C TRP A 3 -11.59 18.65 2.71
N ALA A 4 -10.66 18.50 1.76
CA ALA A 4 -9.23 18.57 2.06
C ALA A 4 -8.82 19.97 2.55
N TYR A 5 -9.39 21.03 1.95
CA TYR A 5 -9.17 22.40 2.39
C TYR A 5 -9.71 22.65 3.80
N VAL A 6 -10.96 22.25 4.08
CA VAL A 6 -11.57 22.40 5.41
C VAL A 6 -10.81 21.61 6.49
N SER A 7 -10.26 20.45 6.12
CA SER A 7 -9.48 19.60 7.02
C SER A 7 -7.98 19.93 7.07
N ASN A 8 -7.52 21.00 6.41
CA ASN A 8 -6.10 21.39 6.32
C ASN A 8 -5.18 20.26 5.83
N ILE A 9 -5.60 19.53 4.79
CA ILE A 9 -4.84 18.44 4.16
C ILE A 9 -4.25 18.95 2.84
N GLU A 10 -2.94 18.89 2.71
CA GLU A 10 -2.24 19.16 1.46
C GLU A 10 -2.41 17.99 0.47
N LEU A 11 -2.76 18.29 -0.77
CA LEU A 11 -2.93 17.29 -1.83
C LEU A 11 -1.69 17.24 -2.71
N HIS A 12 -0.97 16.12 -2.68
CA HIS A 12 0.12 15.82 -3.60
C HIS A 12 -0.42 15.11 -4.85
N TYR A 13 -0.29 15.74 -6.01
CA TYR A 13 -0.73 15.16 -7.28
C TYR A 13 0.39 14.32 -7.90
N LEU A 14 0.03 13.10 -8.30
CA LEU A 14 0.94 12.21 -9.02
C LEU A 14 0.69 12.29 -10.52
N PRO A 15 1.74 12.14 -11.36
CA PRO A 15 1.56 11.99 -12.80
C PRO A 15 0.71 10.76 -13.13
N PRO A 16 -0.03 10.78 -14.25
CA PRO A 16 -0.87 9.65 -14.65
C PRO A 16 -0.03 8.38 -14.83
N TYR A 17 -0.65 7.23 -14.56
CA TYR A 17 -0.04 5.89 -14.73
C TYR A 17 1.30 5.69 -14.02
N SER A 18 1.51 6.35 -12.87
CA SER A 18 2.77 6.27 -12.11
C SER A 18 2.61 5.54 -10.76
N PRO A 19 2.18 4.26 -10.75
CA PRO A 19 1.95 3.51 -9.51
C PRO A 19 3.23 3.34 -8.68
N ASN A 20 4.40 3.35 -9.34
CA ASN A 20 5.69 3.30 -8.65
C ASN A 20 5.88 4.47 -7.67
N LEU A 21 5.30 5.64 -7.96
CA LEU A 21 5.38 6.86 -7.15
C LEU A 21 4.35 6.89 -6.01
N ASN A 22 3.47 5.88 -5.92
CA ASN A 22 2.42 5.84 -4.91
C ASN A 22 2.77 4.82 -3.80
N PRO A 23 3.19 5.25 -2.60
CA PRO A 23 3.59 4.34 -1.52
C PRO A 23 2.51 3.33 -1.13
N ILE A 24 1.23 3.65 -1.30
CA ILE A 24 0.13 2.73 -0.96
C ILE A 24 0.17 1.45 -1.81
N GLU A 25 0.63 1.52 -3.05
CA GLU A 25 0.76 0.37 -3.95
C GLU A 25 1.82 -0.62 -3.41
N ARG A 26 2.89 -0.09 -2.82
CA ARG A 26 3.92 -0.92 -2.16
C ARG A 26 3.36 -1.60 -0.92
N LEU A 27 2.56 -0.90 -0.12
CA LEU A 27 1.87 -1.48 1.04
C LEU A 27 0.89 -2.58 0.60
N TRP A 28 0.10 -2.34 -0.45
CA TRP A 28 -0.80 -3.36 -1.00
C TRP A 28 -0.06 -4.60 -1.50
N LYS A 29 1.12 -4.43 -2.10
CA LYS A 29 1.97 -5.57 -2.48
C LYS A 29 2.36 -6.42 -1.27
N VAL A 30 2.77 -5.80 -0.17
CA VAL A 30 3.09 -6.51 1.09
C VAL A 30 1.85 -7.20 1.66
N MET A 31 0.71 -6.51 1.72
CA MET A 31 -0.55 -7.11 2.18
C MET A 31 -0.91 -8.34 1.34
N ASN A 32 -0.76 -8.25 0.01
CA ASN A 32 -1.05 -9.37 -0.87
C ASN A 32 -0.14 -10.57 -0.59
N GLU A 33 1.16 -10.34 -0.43
CA GLU A 33 2.11 -11.41 -0.09
C GLU A 33 1.82 -12.08 1.26
N GLN A 34 1.43 -11.29 2.27
CA GLN A 34 1.16 -11.80 3.62
C GLN A 34 -0.21 -12.45 3.77
N VAL A 35 -1.22 -11.93 3.06
CA VAL A 35 -2.63 -12.26 3.29
C VAL A 35 -3.23 -13.07 2.16
N ARG A 36 -2.99 -12.69 0.90
CA ARG A 36 -3.82 -13.11 -0.25
C ARG A 36 -3.14 -14.11 -1.18
N ASN A 37 -1.85 -13.97 -1.43
CA ASN A 37 -1.13 -14.78 -2.40
C ASN A 37 -1.24 -16.27 -2.03
N ASN A 38 -1.58 -17.10 -3.02
CA ASN A 38 -1.73 -18.56 -2.88
C ASN A 38 -2.76 -19.00 -1.82
N ARG A 39 -3.74 -18.15 -1.49
CA ARG A 39 -4.81 -18.46 -0.54
C ARG A 39 -6.17 -18.24 -1.17
N TYR A 40 -7.06 -19.21 -0.96
CA TYR A 40 -8.47 -19.10 -1.29
C TYR A 40 -9.26 -18.77 -0.04
N PHE A 41 -10.23 -17.85 -0.16
CA PHE A 41 -11.17 -17.51 0.89
C PHE A 41 -12.55 -17.96 0.46
N ALA A 42 -13.16 -18.84 1.26
CA ALA A 42 -14.49 -19.36 0.95
C ALA A 42 -15.59 -18.32 1.23
N ASP A 43 -15.33 -17.40 2.16
CA ASP A 43 -16.28 -16.39 2.59
C ASP A 43 -15.69 -14.97 2.64
N LYS A 44 -16.55 -13.97 2.42
CA LYS A 44 -16.17 -12.55 2.43
C LYS A 44 -15.77 -12.05 3.81
N HIS A 45 -16.35 -12.61 4.88
CA HIS A 45 -16.00 -12.27 6.27
C HIS A 45 -14.58 -12.73 6.56
N GLU A 46 -14.24 -13.95 6.19
CA GLU A 46 -12.88 -14.49 6.36
C GLU A 46 -11.86 -13.60 5.64
N PHE A 47 -12.12 -13.22 4.40
CA PHE A 47 -11.24 -12.32 3.66
C PHE A 47 -11.06 -10.98 4.39
N ARG A 48 -12.16 -10.36 4.84
CA ARG A 48 -12.11 -9.07 5.55
C ARG A 48 -11.34 -9.19 6.85
N ASP A 49 -11.60 -10.22 7.66
CA ASP A 49 -10.92 -10.43 8.94
C ASP A 49 -9.41 -10.56 8.77
N LYS A 50 -8.98 -11.30 7.74
CA LYS A 50 -7.55 -11.49 7.46
C LYS A 50 -6.88 -10.20 7.01
N VAL A 51 -7.56 -9.41 6.18
CA VAL A 51 -7.08 -8.08 5.78
C VAL A 51 -7.03 -7.12 6.97
N PHE A 52 -8.06 -7.09 7.83
CA PHE A 52 -8.06 -6.26 9.03
C PHE A 52 -6.95 -6.66 10.00
N LYS A 53 -6.79 -7.96 10.26
CA LYS A 53 -5.70 -8.49 11.11
C LYS A 53 -4.32 -8.10 10.57
N PHE A 54 -4.16 -8.05 9.25
CA PHE A 54 -2.91 -7.55 8.67
C PHE A 54 -2.63 -6.10 9.09
N PHE A 55 -3.59 -5.20 8.96
CA PHE A 55 -3.37 -3.79 9.33
C PHE A 55 -3.24 -3.56 10.85
N THR A 56 -3.95 -4.33 11.67
CA THR A 56 -3.98 -4.10 13.13
C THR A 56 -2.88 -4.84 13.89
N THR A 57 -2.37 -5.95 13.37
CA THR A 57 -1.39 -6.80 14.07
C THR A 57 -0.14 -7.01 13.24
N THR A 58 -0.28 -7.63 12.06
CA THR A 58 0.87 -8.07 11.28
C THR A 58 1.74 -6.91 10.77
N LEU A 59 1.11 -5.82 10.30
CA LEU A 59 1.82 -4.67 9.76
C LEU A 59 2.68 -3.97 10.83
N PRO A 60 2.16 -3.64 12.04
CA PRO A 60 2.99 -3.16 13.15
C PRO A 60 4.15 -4.11 13.48
N ASP A 61 3.90 -5.42 13.57
CA ASP A 61 4.92 -6.40 13.96
C ASP A 61 6.09 -6.47 12.97
N ILE A 62 5.84 -6.21 11.68
CA ILE A 62 6.87 -6.23 10.63
C ILE A 62 7.31 -4.84 10.17
N ALA A 63 6.79 -3.76 10.76
CA ALA A 63 6.94 -2.39 10.25
C ALA A 63 8.42 -2.00 10.09
N ASP A 64 9.25 -2.32 11.08
CA ASP A 64 10.70 -2.02 11.06
C ASP A 64 11.40 -2.66 9.86
N SER A 65 11.00 -3.88 9.50
CA SER A 65 11.55 -4.59 8.33
C SER A 65 11.13 -3.98 6.99
N LEU A 66 10.02 -3.24 6.97
CA LEU A 66 9.44 -2.65 5.76
C LEU A 66 10.00 -1.25 5.44
N THR A 67 10.79 -0.64 6.32
CA THR A 67 11.39 0.69 6.11
C THR A 67 12.21 0.80 4.83
N SER A 68 12.91 -0.27 4.43
CA SER A 68 13.66 -0.34 3.17
C SER A 68 12.78 -0.56 1.93
N ARG A 69 11.53 -1.00 2.13
CA ARG A 69 10.62 -1.44 1.07
C ARG A 69 9.53 -0.41 0.77
N ILE A 70 8.95 0.17 1.82
CA ILE A 70 7.94 1.22 1.76
C ILE A 70 8.64 2.54 2.09
N ASN A 71 9.24 3.16 1.08
CA ASN A 71 9.95 4.43 1.20
C ASN A 71 9.77 5.28 -0.06
N ASP A 72 10.23 6.52 0.03
CA ASP A 72 10.15 7.50 -1.06
C ASP A 72 11.37 7.44 -2.00
N HIS A 73 12.22 6.42 -1.86
CA HIS A 73 13.26 6.12 -2.83
C HIS A 73 12.62 5.42 -4.04
N PHE A 74 12.11 6.23 -4.95
CA PHE A 74 11.49 5.76 -6.18
C PHE A 74 12.54 5.41 -7.24
N GLN A 75 12.37 4.26 -7.90
CA GLN A 75 13.22 3.88 -9.02
C GLN A 75 13.02 4.85 -10.20
N VAL A 76 14.11 5.35 -10.76
CA VAL A 76 14.08 6.10 -12.02
C VAL A 76 14.14 5.10 -13.17
N LEU A 77 13.02 4.93 -13.87
CA LEU A 77 12.96 4.05 -15.04
C LEU A 77 13.65 4.73 -16.22
N LYS A 78 14.55 4.02 -16.89
CA LYS A 78 15.11 4.47 -18.18
C LYS A 78 14.08 4.21 -19.27
N THR A 79 13.87 5.19 -20.14
CA THR A 79 13.01 5.03 -21.33
C THR A 79 13.58 3.92 -22.21
N ALA A 80 12.72 3.00 -22.66
CA ALA A 80 13.11 2.02 -23.67
C ALA A 80 13.50 2.77 -24.96
N SER A 81 14.69 2.47 -25.49
CA SER A 81 15.17 2.99 -26.77
C SER A 81 14.39 2.38 -27.94
#